data_AF-A0A7J6NJG5-F1
#
_entry.id   AF-A0A7J6NJG5-F1
#
_cell.length_a   1.000
_cell.length_b   1.000
_cell.length_c   1.000
_cell.angle_alpha   90.00
_cell.angle_beta   90.00
_cell.angle_gamma   90.00
#
_symmetry.space_group_name_H-M   'P 1'
#
loop_
_entity.id
_entity.type
_entity.pdbx_description
1 polymer ?
#
loop_
_entity_poly.entity_id
_entity_poly.type
_entity_poly.pdbx_seq_one_letter_code
_entity_poly.pdbx_strand_id
1 'polypeptide(L)'
;MDTAYSFIPRYGYALTGGLSVDNQQIWAQIDTGASALLFTWKEWYDAVTHPGASSQLPNGAYGCPHCPVGPITPVIFSDGTTVHIFPHSGTFRIGGKNVDGIIFGLVSFQDPPPDVLTPVHSIGLGRAVTPGYHSLMDQLQGKVASTTFALYLKSVPNAVRTQGELLLGGGDPTLYKAPLTYIPLRSQQEYLVTLGTLQVGTGHKSIGINQPALIDTGTQGLVIPPDRDFDATLKAITDQASATAGFKVDCDYIPVLGACVIDCHHIVYLPPIELGLGPSGNAPVLISGLYYSRDTGGGFCTVATKRGQGSTWTLPHFILVGKYFEFQPSQQRVGIADFKL
;
A
#
# COMPACT_ATOMS: atom_id res chain seq x y z
N MET A 1 -1.22 -8.37 13.62
CA MET A 1 -1.62 -9.15 12.43
C MET A 1 -0.38 -9.25 11.56
N ASP A 2 0.03 -10.46 11.24
CA ASP A 2 1.22 -10.67 10.42
C ASP A 2 0.97 -10.13 9.01
N THR A 3 1.99 -9.47 8.48
CA THR A 3 1.96 -8.94 7.12
C THR A 3 2.93 -9.69 6.24
N ALA A 4 2.54 -9.84 4.98
CA ALA A 4 3.34 -10.48 3.95
C ALA A 4 3.39 -9.60 2.72
N TYR A 5 4.57 -9.57 2.10
CA TYR A 5 4.74 -9.03 0.78
C TYR A 5 4.40 -10.10 -0.26
N SER A 6 3.26 -9.91 -0.94
CA SER A 6 2.64 -10.94 -1.76
C SER A 6 2.57 -10.51 -3.21
N PHE A 7 2.96 -11.40 -4.13
CA PHE A 7 2.73 -11.22 -5.56
C PHE A 7 1.35 -11.76 -5.93
N ILE A 8 0.51 -10.90 -6.51
CA ILE A 8 -0.82 -11.24 -6.99
C ILE A 8 -0.75 -11.18 -8.52
N PRO A 9 -0.95 -12.30 -9.25
CA PRO A 9 -0.87 -12.31 -10.72
C PRO A 9 -1.75 -11.22 -11.34
N ARG A 10 -1.29 -10.58 -12.44
CA ARG A 10 -1.98 -9.48 -13.15
C ARG A 10 -2.24 -8.19 -12.34
N TYR A 11 -2.28 -8.25 -11.03
CA TYR A 11 -2.34 -7.07 -10.16
C TYR A 11 -0.93 -6.53 -9.92
N GLY A 12 -0.03 -7.36 -9.37
CA GLY A 12 1.31 -6.99 -8.96
C GLY A 12 1.57 -7.27 -7.49
N TYR A 13 2.59 -6.64 -6.93
CA TYR A 13 2.94 -6.84 -5.52
C TYR A 13 2.12 -5.96 -4.58
N ALA A 14 1.67 -6.54 -3.48
CA ALA A 14 0.90 -5.86 -2.44
C ALA A 14 1.43 -6.17 -1.04
N LEU A 15 1.31 -5.21 -0.13
CA LEU A 15 1.39 -5.49 1.30
C LEU A 15 0.07 -6.08 1.75
N THR A 16 0.07 -7.34 2.17
CA THR A 16 -1.14 -8.06 2.59
C THR A 16 -1.08 -8.43 4.06
N GLY A 17 -2.23 -8.50 4.72
CA GLY A 17 -2.40 -8.99 6.08
C GLY A 17 -3.38 -10.15 6.13
N GLY A 18 -3.06 -11.16 6.95
CA GLY A 18 -3.92 -12.32 7.16
C GLY A 18 -5.06 -12.03 8.12
N LEU A 19 -6.29 -12.34 7.72
CA LEU A 19 -7.52 -12.18 8.48
C LEU A 19 -8.26 -13.50 8.60
N SER A 20 -8.96 -13.69 9.72
CA SER A 20 -9.95 -14.74 9.87
C SER A 20 -11.34 -14.10 9.99
N VAL A 21 -12.23 -14.41 9.06
CA VAL A 21 -13.62 -13.91 9.02
C VAL A 21 -14.55 -15.10 8.90
N ASP A 22 -15.45 -15.29 9.87
CA ASP A 22 -16.38 -16.42 9.92
C ASP A 22 -15.69 -17.79 9.71
N ASN A 23 -14.53 -17.95 10.36
CA ASN A 23 -13.62 -19.10 10.25
C ASN A 23 -12.98 -19.33 8.86
N GLN A 24 -13.14 -18.41 7.92
CA GLN A 24 -12.44 -18.40 6.64
C GLN A 24 -11.15 -17.57 6.77
N GLN A 25 -10.04 -18.10 6.24
CA GLN A 25 -8.78 -17.36 6.15
C GLN A 25 -8.76 -16.55 4.86
N ILE A 26 -8.49 -15.25 4.97
CA ILE A 26 -8.42 -14.31 3.84
C ILE A 26 -7.15 -13.49 3.97
N TRP A 27 -6.47 -13.25 2.86
CA TRP A 27 -5.38 -12.29 2.81
C TRP A 27 -5.86 -11.05 2.10
N ALA A 28 -5.69 -9.89 2.71
CA ALA A 28 -6.18 -8.65 2.14
C ALA A 28 -5.12 -7.57 2.15
N GLN A 29 -5.12 -6.74 1.12
CA GLN A 29 -4.21 -5.62 0.99
C GLN A 29 -4.42 -4.65 2.15
N ILE A 30 -3.34 -4.26 2.82
CA ILE A 30 -3.38 -3.24 3.86
C ILE A 30 -3.38 -1.90 3.14
N ASP A 31 -4.47 -1.14 3.27
CA ASP A 31 -4.71 0.03 2.47
C ASP A 31 -5.01 1.25 3.35
N THR A 32 -4.02 2.13 3.49
CA THR A 32 -4.18 3.41 4.18
C THR A 32 -4.70 4.53 3.27
N GLY A 33 -4.82 4.29 1.97
CA GLY A 33 -5.37 5.22 0.98
C GLY A 33 -6.90 5.13 0.83
N ALA A 34 -7.50 3.96 1.13
CA ALA A 34 -8.95 3.76 1.08
C ALA A 34 -9.53 3.25 2.41
N SER A 35 -10.79 3.55 2.69
CA SER A 35 -11.50 3.07 3.88
C SER A 35 -12.28 1.78 3.68
N ALA A 36 -12.54 1.37 2.43
CA ALA A 36 -13.41 0.24 2.16
C ALA A 36 -12.76 -1.08 2.62
N LEU A 37 -13.38 -1.74 3.61
CA LEU A 37 -13.14 -3.14 3.93
C LEU A 37 -13.97 -4.00 2.96
N LEU A 38 -13.32 -4.71 2.05
CA LEU A 38 -13.99 -5.48 1.00
C LEU A 38 -13.30 -6.79 0.70
N PHE A 39 -14.11 -7.79 0.34
CA PHE A 39 -13.64 -9.10 -0.08
C PHE A 39 -14.28 -9.51 -1.42
N THR A 40 -13.48 -10.14 -2.28
CA THR A 40 -13.98 -10.85 -3.47
C THR A 40 -14.99 -11.90 -3.05
N TRP A 41 -16.22 -11.76 -3.53
CA TRP A 41 -17.27 -12.77 -3.30
C TRP A 41 -16.98 -13.99 -4.17
N LYS A 42 -16.77 -15.14 -3.53
CA LYS A 42 -16.41 -16.39 -4.19
C LYS A 42 -17.42 -16.77 -5.27
N GLU A 43 -18.70 -16.70 -4.94
CA GLU A 43 -19.78 -17.15 -5.83
C GLU A 43 -19.85 -16.30 -7.10
N TRP A 44 -19.66 -14.98 -6.99
CA TRP A 44 -19.54 -14.11 -8.17
C TRP A 44 -18.29 -14.44 -8.99
N TYR A 45 -17.12 -14.53 -8.34
CA TYR A 45 -15.86 -14.76 -9.03
C TYR A 45 -15.85 -16.07 -9.82
N ASP A 46 -16.34 -17.16 -9.20
CA ASP A 46 -16.48 -18.45 -9.85
C ASP A 46 -17.49 -18.40 -11.01
N ALA A 47 -18.58 -17.63 -10.87
CA ALA A 47 -19.60 -17.52 -11.92
C ALA A 47 -19.10 -16.75 -13.16
N VAL A 48 -18.29 -15.70 -13.00
CA VAL A 48 -17.78 -14.89 -14.12
C VAL A 48 -16.49 -15.42 -14.73
N THR A 49 -15.76 -16.30 -14.01
CA THR A 49 -14.49 -16.88 -14.47
C THR A 49 -14.71 -18.32 -14.96
N HIS A 50 -14.88 -19.25 -14.02
CA HIS A 50 -15.34 -20.62 -14.21
C HIS A 50 -15.53 -21.27 -12.82
N PRO A 51 -16.32 -22.35 -12.70
CA PRO A 51 -16.49 -23.05 -11.42
C PRO A 51 -15.15 -23.41 -10.76
N GLY A 52 -15.01 -23.05 -9.48
CA GLY A 52 -13.81 -23.33 -8.68
C GLY A 52 -12.61 -22.41 -8.93
N ALA A 53 -12.71 -21.41 -9.80
CA ALA A 53 -11.61 -20.47 -10.10
C ALA A 53 -11.06 -19.80 -8.83
N SER A 54 -11.91 -19.48 -7.84
CA SER A 54 -11.51 -18.78 -6.62
C SER A 54 -10.49 -19.57 -5.78
N SER A 55 -10.38 -20.89 -5.98
CA SER A 55 -9.38 -21.73 -5.29
C SER A 55 -7.95 -21.43 -5.72
N GLN A 56 -7.78 -20.78 -6.89
CA GLN A 56 -6.49 -20.39 -7.46
C GLN A 56 -6.11 -18.94 -7.11
N LEU A 57 -7.01 -18.18 -6.47
CA LEU A 57 -6.68 -16.84 -6.01
C LEU A 57 -5.66 -16.95 -4.86
N PRO A 58 -4.47 -16.33 -4.98
CA PRO A 58 -3.43 -16.43 -3.94
C PRO A 58 -3.90 -15.86 -2.59
N ASN A 59 -4.87 -14.94 -2.64
CA ASN A 59 -5.41 -14.27 -1.47
C ASN A 59 -6.72 -14.88 -0.95
N GLY A 60 -7.19 -15.97 -1.56
CA GLY A 60 -8.49 -16.59 -1.28
C GLY A 60 -9.67 -15.79 -1.82
N ALA A 61 -10.88 -16.19 -1.43
CA ALA A 61 -12.13 -15.47 -1.67
C ALA A 61 -13.09 -15.73 -0.50
N TYR A 62 -14.01 -14.79 -0.24
CA TYR A 62 -15.01 -14.97 0.82
C TYR A 62 -16.19 -15.78 0.27
N GLY A 63 -16.41 -16.97 0.83
CA GLY A 63 -17.54 -17.84 0.49
C GLY A 63 -18.78 -17.50 1.29
N CYS A 64 -19.89 -17.25 0.60
CA CYS A 64 -21.20 -17.20 1.23
C CYS A 64 -22.30 -17.51 0.22
N PRO A 65 -22.70 -18.79 0.08
CA PRO A 65 -23.62 -19.21 -0.97
C PRO A 65 -25.05 -18.72 -0.76
N HIS A 66 -25.42 -18.40 0.48
CA HIS A 66 -26.76 -17.97 0.86
C HIS A 66 -26.79 -16.55 1.44
N CYS A 67 -25.76 -15.74 1.17
CA CYS A 67 -25.77 -14.35 1.60
C CYS A 67 -26.82 -13.56 0.81
N PRO A 68 -27.71 -12.81 1.48
CA PRO A 68 -28.64 -11.94 0.78
C PRO A 68 -27.85 -10.83 0.08
N VAL A 69 -28.08 -10.66 -1.22
CA VAL A 69 -27.51 -9.55 -1.98
C VAL A 69 -28.28 -8.28 -1.60
N GLY A 70 -27.60 -7.39 -0.89
CA GLY A 70 -28.14 -6.08 -0.49
C GLY A 70 -28.03 -5.02 -1.60
N PRO A 71 -28.27 -3.74 -1.26
CA PRO A 71 -28.02 -2.61 -2.16
C PRO A 71 -26.58 -2.62 -2.66
N ILE A 72 -26.42 -2.36 -3.95
CA ILE A 72 -25.12 -2.35 -4.63
C ILE A 72 -24.54 -0.93 -4.60
N THR A 73 -23.29 -0.80 -4.16
CA THR A 73 -22.53 0.45 -4.15
C THR A 73 -21.32 0.33 -5.07
N PRO A 74 -21.14 1.24 -6.05
CA PRO A 74 -19.91 1.32 -6.81
C PRO A 74 -18.80 1.98 -5.98
N VAL A 75 -17.60 1.41 -6.03
CA VAL A 75 -16.37 1.97 -5.47
C VAL A 75 -15.37 2.10 -6.61
N ILE A 76 -14.86 3.31 -6.80
CA ILE A 76 -13.91 3.65 -7.88
C ILE A 76 -12.58 3.99 -7.22
N PHE A 77 -11.54 3.26 -7.60
CA PHE A 77 -10.18 3.48 -7.14
C PHE A 77 -9.44 4.48 -8.02
N SER A 78 -8.36 5.05 -7.48
CA SER A 78 -7.55 6.07 -8.16
C SER A 78 -6.82 5.55 -9.40
N ASP A 79 -6.62 4.23 -9.51
CA ASP A 79 -6.07 3.57 -10.69
C ASP A 79 -7.11 3.35 -11.80
N GLY A 80 -8.36 3.75 -11.58
CA GLY A 80 -9.47 3.60 -12.52
C GLY A 80 -10.27 2.30 -12.34
N THR A 81 -9.81 1.39 -11.48
CA THR A 81 -10.55 0.15 -11.19
C THR A 81 -11.89 0.48 -10.53
N THR A 82 -12.96 -0.08 -11.06
CA THR A 82 -14.30 0.02 -10.46
C THR A 82 -14.73 -1.33 -9.94
N VAL A 83 -15.19 -1.39 -8.70
CA VAL A 83 -15.86 -2.57 -8.15
C VAL A 83 -17.26 -2.22 -7.71
N HIS A 84 -18.19 -3.15 -7.85
CA HIS A 84 -19.47 -3.04 -7.17
C HIS A 84 -19.48 -3.96 -5.96
N ILE A 85 -19.94 -3.43 -4.82
CA ILE A 85 -20.00 -4.17 -3.57
C ILE A 85 -21.40 -4.12 -2.96
N PHE A 86 -21.81 -5.21 -2.31
CA PHE A 86 -22.98 -5.22 -1.44
C PHE A 86 -22.56 -5.55 0.00
N PRO A 87 -23.26 -5.02 1.02
CA PRO A 87 -22.81 -5.13 2.39
C PRO A 87 -23.08 -6.52 2.95
N HIS A 88 -22.12 -7.04 3.71
CA HIS A 88 -22.26 -8.21 4.55
C HIS A 88 -21.66 -7.94 5.93
N SER A 89 -22.08 -8.70 6.93
CA SER A 89 -21.53 -8.60 8.28
C SER A 89 -21.11 -9.96 8.80
N GLY A 90 -19.95 -10.01 9.44
CA GLY A 90 -19.34 -11.24 9.90
C GLY A 90 -18.54 -11.07 11.18
N THR A 91 -17.97 -12.18 11.63
CA THR A 91 -17.17 -12.29 12.86
C THR A 91 -15.69 -12.33 12.53
N PHE A 92 -14.94 -11.33 12.99
CA PHE A 92 -13.50 -11.24 12.76
C PHE A 92 -12.73 -11.77 13.96
N ARG A 93 -11.62 -12.48 13.72
CA ARG A 93 -10.68 -12.83 14.79
C ARG A 93 -9.56 -11.79 14.86
N ILE A 94 -9.57 -10.94 15.86
CA ILE A 94 -8.61 -9.84 16.05
C ILE A 94 -7.95 -9.97 17.42
N GLY A 95 -6.61 -10.00 17.45
CA GLY A 95 -5.86 -10.17 18.70
C GLY A 95 -6.21 -11.46 19.46
N GLY A 96 -6.61 -12.52 18.74
CA GLY A 96 -7.05 -13.79 19.32
C GLY A 96 -8.49 -13.82 19.84
N LYS A 97 -9.24 -12.71 19.73
CA LYS A 97 -10.64 -12.61 20.16
C LYS A 97 -11.58 -12.54 18.96
N ASN A 98 -12.80 -13.05 19.12
CA ASN A 98 -13.86 -12.86 18.14
C ASN A 98 -14.48 -11.46 18.33
N VAL A 99 -14.69 -10.78 17.21
CA VAL A 99 -15.28 -9.45 17.12
C VAL A 99 -16.41 -9.50 16.11
N ASP A 100 -17.63 -9.47 16.63
CA ASP A 100 -18.83 -9.61 15.82
C ASP A 100 -19.26 -8.28 15.20
N GLY A 101 -20.13 -8.35 14.19
CA GLY A 101 -20.83 -7.21 13.62
C GLY A 101 -19.94 -6.28 12.82
N ILE A 102 -18.79 -6.76 12.32
CA ILE A 102 -17.96 -6.00 11.38
C ILE A 102 -18.62 -6.10 10.00
N ILE A 103 -18.82 -4.96 9.36
CA ILE A 103 -19.43 -4.79 8.05
C ILE A 103 -18.32 -4.70 6.99
N PHE A 104 -18.47 -5.44 5.90
CA PHE A 104 -17.56 -5.40 4.76
C PHE A 104 -18.34 -5.55 3.44
N GLY A 105 -17.73 -5.07 2.35
CA GLY A 105 -18.29 -5.19 1.01
C GLY A 105 -17.94 -6.52 0.37
N LEU A 106 -18.93 -7.20 -0.19
CA LEU A 106 -18.72 -8.35 -1.06
C LEU A 106 -18.74 -7.89 -2.51
N VAL A 107 -17.62 -8.07 -3.20
CA VAL A 107 -17.46 -7.66 -4.60
C VAL A 107 -18.30 -8.55 -5.50
N SER A 108 -19.23 -7.94 -6.23
CA SER A 108 -20.16 -8.59 -7.17
C SER A 108 -20.00 -8.13 -8.61
N PHE A 109 -19.02 -7.26 -8.89
CA PHE A 109 -18.61 -6.82 -10.22
C PHE A 109 -17.23 -6.14 -10.12
N GLN A 110 -16.44 -6.22 -11.20
CA GLN A 110 -15.19 -5.48 -11.35
C GLN A 110 -14.98 -5.08 -12.82
N ASP A 111 -14.49 -3.87 -13.03
CA ASP A 111 -13.93 -3.37 -14.29
C ASP A 111 -12.53 -2.79 -14.01
N PRO A 112 -11.47 -3.22 -14.73
CA PRO A 112 -11.47 -4.25 -15.77
C PRO A 112 -11.78 -5.65 -15.21
N PRO A 113 -12.28 -6.58 -16.04
CA PRO A 113 -12.74 -7.89 -15.58
C PRO A 113 -11.61 -8.76 -14.99
N PRO A 114 -11.94 -9.81 -14.21
CA PRO A 114 -10.96 -10.65 -13.51
C PRO A 114 -9.85 -11.29 -14.36
N ASP A 115 -10.12 -11.53 -15.64
CA ASP A 115 -9.15 -12.03 -16.60
C ASP A 115 -8.15 -10.94 -17.01
N VAL A 116 -8.51 -9.66 -16.96
CA VAL A 116 -7.57 -8.56 -17.21
C VAL A 116 -6.82 -8.18 -15.94
N LEU A 117 -7.53 -8.03 -14.81
CA LEU A 117 -6.98 -7.63 -13.52
C LEU A 117 -7.49 -8.57 -12.43
N THR A 118 -6.59 -9.24 -11.73
CA THR A 118 -6.99 -10.13 -10.62
C THR A 118 -7.57 -9.30 -9.47
N PRO A 119 -8.75 -9.66 -8.92
CA PRO A 119 -9.36 -8.92 -7.84
C PRO A 119 -8.53 -8.98 -6.57
N VAL A 120 -8.57 -7.89 -5.80
CA VAL A 120 -7.82 -7.74 -4.57
C VAL A 120 -8.77 -7.39 -3.43
N HIS A 121 -8.66 -8.14 -2.33
CA HIS A 121 -9.30 -7.81 -1.07
C HIS A 121 -8.62 -6.59 -0.44
N SER A 122 -9.36 -5.72 0.23
CA SER A 122 -8.79 -4.56 0.91
C SER A 122 -9.17 -4.53 2.38
N ILE A 123 -8.17 -4.31 3.24
CA ILE A 123 -8.30 -3.88 4.63
C ILE A 123 -8.20 -2.36 4.61
N GLY A 124 -9.34 -1.71 4.40
CA GLY A 124 -9.40 -0.25 4.41
C GLY A 124 -9.08 0.32 5.79
N LEU A 125 -8.00 1.09 5.87
CA LEU A 125 -7.51 1.85 7.04
C LEU A 125 -7.51 3.35 6.78
N GLY A 126 -7.78 3.77 5.54
CA GLY A 126 -7.94 5.16 5.13
C GLY A 126 -9.09 5.85 5.87
N ARG A 127 -8.99 7.17 5.97
CA ARG A 127 -9.93 7.99 6.77
C ARG A 127 -11.09 8.54 5.95
N ALA A 128 -10.99 8.50 4.63
CA ALA A 128 -12.01 9.02 3.72
C ALA A 128 -13.19 8.06 3.72
N VAL A 129 -14.37 8.51 4.15
CA VAL A 129 -15.54 7.64 4.30
C VAL A 129 -16.08 7.24 2.92
N THR A 130 -16.10 5.94 2.63
CA THR A 130 -16.93 5.38 1.56
C THR A 130 -18.37 5.31 2.06
N PRO A 131 -19.38 5.87 1.37
CA PRO A 131 -20.76 5.81 1.84
C PRO A 131 -21.22 4.38 2.14
N GLY A 132 -21.58 4.12 3.39
CA GLY A 132 -22.02 2.80 3.87
C GLY A 132 -20.89 1.81 4.23
N TYR A 133 -19.62 2.18 4.04
CA TYR A 133 -18.46 1.34 4.36
C TYR A 133 -17.43 2.14 5.16
N HIS A 134 -17.25 1.73 6.41
CA HIS A 134 -16.29 2.34 7.33
C HIS A 134 -14.98 1.58 7.32
N SER A 135 -13.87 2.29 7.61
CA SER A 135 -12.57 1.65 7.82
C SER A 135 -12.65 0.59 8.90
N LEU A 136 -11.75 -0.40 8.86
CA LEU A 136 -11.67 -1.40 9.92
C LEU A 136 -11.47 -0.73 11.29
N MET A 137 -10.65 0.34 11.36
CA MET A 137 -10.39 1.04 12.62
C MET A 137 -11.60 1.77 13.18
N ASP A 138 -12.43 2.38 12.33
CA ASP A 138 -13.68 3.02 12.76
C ASP A 138 -14.64 1.98 13.36
N GLN A 139 -14.74 0.81 12.72
CA GLN A 139 -15.60 -0.27 13.19
C GLN A 139 -15.09 -0.97 14.46
N LEU A 140 -13.79 -0.82 14.76
CA LEU A 140 -13.16 -1.30 15.98
C LEU A 140 -13.18 -0.29 17.13
N GLN A 141 -13.69 0.93 16.90
CA GLN A 141 -13.82 1.92 17.97
C GLN A 141 -14.64 1.36 19.14
N GLY A 142 -14.11 1.48 20.36
CA GLY A 142 -14.72 0.90 21.56
C GLY A 142 -14.54 -0.62 21.73
N LYS A 143 -14.02 -1.32 20.72
CA LYS A 143 -13.65 -2.75 20.75
C LYS A 143 -12.14 -2.95 20.94
N VAL A 144 -11.34 -1.93 20.60
CA VAL A 144 -9.90 -1.84 20.87
C VAL A 144 -9.57 -0.60 21.72
N ALA A 145 -8.36 -0.52 22.27
CA ALA A 145 -7.98 0.51 23.23
C ALA A 145 -7.95 1.94 22.65
N SER A 146 -7.65 2.10 21.36
CA SER A 146 -7.74 3.39 20.66
C SER A 146 -7.87 3.21 19.14
N THR A 147 -8.19 4.28 18.41
CA THR A 147 -8.20 4.25 16.93
C THR A 147 -6.79 4.38 16.32
N THR A 148 -5.75 4.37 17.15
CA THR A 148 -4.36 4.29 16.69
C THR A 148 -4.06 2.90 16.16
N PHE A 149 -3.27 2.84 15.10
CA PHE A 149 -2.67 1.61 14.61
C PHE A 149 -1.23 1.87 14.18
N ALA A 150 -0.43 0.81 14.10
CA ALA A 150 0.95 0.90 13.67
C ALA A 150 1.29 -0.15 12.61
N LEU A 151 2.22 0.22 11.74
CA LEU A 151 2.74 -0.61 10.66
C LEU A 151 4.25 -0.51 10.64
N TYR A 152 4.91 -1.65 10.50
CA TYR A 152 6.35 -1.72 10.32
C TYR A 152 6.71 -2.88 9.41
N LEU A 153 7.76 -2.72 8.61
CA LEU A 153 8.29 -3.78 7.75
C LEU A 153 9.77 -4.00 8.05
N LYS A 154 10.13 -5.24 8.34
CA LYS A 154 11.52 -5.69 8.49
C LYS A 154 12.13 -5.84 7.10
N SER A 155 13.34 -5.30 6.95
CA SER A 155 14.18 -5.57 5.79
C SER A 155 14.68 -7.01 5.86
N VAL A 156 14.52 -7.77 4.79
CA VAL A 156 15.16 -9.09 4.65
C VAL A 156 16.42 -8.90 3.81
N PRO A 157 17.62 -9.22 4.33
CA PRO A 157 18.85 -9.08 3.56
C PRO A 157 18.77 -9.79 2.22
N ASN A 158 19.14 -9.10 1.14
CA ASN A 158 19.21 -9.63 -0.23
C ASN A 158 17.90 -10.23 -0.76
N ALA A 159 16.74 -9.82 -0.24
CA ALA A 159 15.45 -10.26 -0.75
C ALA A 159 14.51 -9.06 -0.94
N VAL A 160 13.67 -9.14 -1.97
CA VAL A 160 12.55 -8.19 -2.20
C VAL A 160 11.39 -8.47 -1.22
N ARG A 161 11.56 -9.43 -0.30
CA ARG A 161 10.54 -9.82 0.68
C ARG A 161 10.65 -8.98 1.93
N THR A 162 9.51 -8.67 2.53
CA THR A 162 9.42 -8.02 3.82
C THR A 162 8.49 -8.80 4.72
N GLN A 163 8.77 -8.80 6.02
CA GLN A 163 7.87 -9.32 7.05
C GLN A 163 7.57 -8.19 8.01
N GLY A 164 6.36 -8.12 8.53
CA GLY A 164 5.99 -7.07 9.45
C GLY A 164 4.70 -7.40 10.16
N GLU A 165 4.19 -6.41 10.89
CA GLU A 165 2.91 -6.53 11.54
C GLU A 165 2.11 -5.24 11.41
N LEU A 166 0.79 -5.42 11.33
CA LEU A 166 -0.21 -4.40 11.61
C LEU A 166 -0.67 -4.55 13.05
N LEU A 167 -0.44 -3.53 13.86
CA LEU A 167 -0.90 -3.42 15.24
C LEU A 167 -2.16 -2.57 15.28
N LEU A 168 -3.24 -3.07 15.87
CA LEU A 168 -4.53 -2.38 15.96
C LEU A 168 -4.81 -2.04 17.44
N GLY A 169 -5.26 -0.81 17.71
CA GLY A 169 -5.59 -0.39 19.07
C GLY A 169 -4.54 0.44 19.78
N GLY A 170 -3.41 0.72 19.13
CA GLY A 170 -2.23 1.35 19.72
C GLY A 170 -0.97 0.97 18.96
N GLY A 171 0.16 1.39 19.50
CA GLY A 171 1.48 0.96 19.06
C GLY A 171 2.31 0.35 20.19
N ASP A 172 3.52 -0.07 19.87
CA ASP A 172 4.43 -0.72 20.79
C ASP A 172 5.79 0.01 20.83
N PRO A 173 6.11 0.71 21.94
CA PRO A 173 7.36 1.45 22.07
C PRO A 173 8.61 0.56 22.14
N THR A 174 8.45 -0.75 22.33
CA THR A 174 9.58 -1.69 22.35
C THR A 174 10.11 -2.00 20.95
N LEU A 175 9.36 -1.66 19.91
CA LEU A 175 9.66 -1.97 18.50
C LEU A 175 10.43 -0.88 17.75
N TYR A 176 10.77 0.25 18.39
CA TYR A 176 11.53 1.32 17.75
C TYR A 176 12.74 1.78 18.58
N LYS A 177 13.76 2.29 17.88
CA LYS A 177 15.07 2.63 18.49
C LYS A 177 15.08 3.95 19.26
N ALA A 178 14.31 4.92 18.78
CA ALA A 178 14.26 6.28 19.29
C ALA A 178 12.81 6.76 19.36
N PRO A 179 12.48 7.79 20.16
CA PRO A 179 11.14 8.34 20.22
C PRO A 179 10.56 8.68 18.85
N LEU A 180 9.25 8.52 18.70
CA LEU A 180 8.54 8.86 17.48
C LEU A 180 8.73 10.34 17.12
N THR A 181 9.12 10.57 15.87
CA THR A 181 9.04 11.90 15.25
C THR A 181 7.62 12.10 14.75
N TYR A 182 6.90 13.05 15.34
CA TYR A 182 5.51 13.33 14.97
C TYR A 182 5.42 14.32 13.82
N ILE A 183 4.61 13.97 12.83
CA ILE A 183 4.32 14.76 11.65
C ILE A 183 2.83 15.09 11.65
N PRO A 184 2.43 16.37 11.62
CA PRO A 184 1.02 16.74 11.55
C PRO A 184 0.43 16.32 10.19
N LEU A 185 -0.81 15.85 10.21
CA LEU A 185 -1.60 15.61 9.02
C LEU A 185 -2.12 16.95 8.47
N ARG A 186 -2.16 17.04 7.14
CA ARG A 186 -2.70 18.19 6.39
C ARG A 186 -4.20 18.05 6.08
N SER A 187 -4.76 16.87 6.31
CA SER A 187 -6.14 16.51 5.97
C SER A 187 -6.80 15.80 7.14
N GLN A 188 -8.11 16.01 7.29
CA GLN A 188 -8.97 15.27 8.21
C GLN A 188 -9.48 13.95 7.61
N GLN A 189 -9.31 13.78 6.29
CA GLN A 189 -9.88 12.67 5.52
C GLN A 189 -8.80 11.74 4.97
N GLU A 190 -7.53 12.09 5.09
CA GLU A 190 -6.42 11.32 4.52
C GLU A 190 -5.22 11.34 5.45
N TYR A 191 -4.34 10.34 5.34
CA TYR A 191 -3.01 10.39 5.94
C TYR A 191 -2.05 11.21 5.08
N LEU A 192 -2.44 12.45 4.83
CA LEU A 192 -1.71 13.40 4.02
C LEU A 192 -0.70 14.15 4.90
N VAL A 193 0.59 13.99 4.62
CA VAL A 193 1.68 14.71 5.30
C VAL A 193 2.36 15.70 4.35
N THR A 194 3.32 16.47 4.84
CA THR A 194 4.20 17.30 4.00
C THR A 194 5.45 16.53 3.62
N LEU A 195 5.82 16.53 2.34
CA LEU A 195 7.15 16.18 1.87
C LEU A 195 8.03 17.43 1.89
N GLY A 196 9.05 17.43 2.75
CA GLY A 196 9.95 18.57 2.94
C GLY A 196 11.24 18.47 2.14
N THR A 197 11.79 17.24 2.00
CA THR A 197 13.05 17.01 1.27
C THR A 197 12.99 15.76 0.41
N LEU A 198 13.80 15.74 -0.65
CA LEU A 198 13.98 14.60 -1.57
C LEU A 198 15.46 14.51 -1.94
N GLN A 199 16.02 13.31 -1.90
CA GLN A 199 17.35 13.03 -2.43
C GLN A 199 17.36 11.68 -3.14
N VAL A 200 17.98 11.62 -4.32
CA VAL A 200 18.19 10.37 -5.06
C VAL A 200 19.69 10.06 -5.06
N GLY A 201 20.05 8.90 -4.51
CA GLY A 201 21.44 8.47 -4.35
C GLY A 201 22.28 9.48 -3.61
N THR A 202 23.45 9.79 -4.15
CA THR A 202 24.33 10.86 -3.64
C THR A 202 24.11 12.18 -4.38
N GLY A 203 23.01 12.31 -5.12
CA GLY A 203 22.65 13.51 -5.87
C GLY A 203 22.27 14.70 -4.99
N HIS A 204 21.86 15.79 -5.63
CA HIS A 204 21.41 16.99 -4.95
C HIS A 204 20.21 16.70 -4.04
N LYS A 205 20.26 17.21 -2.81
CA LYS A 205 19.13 17.16 -1.87
C LYS A 205 18.24 18.38 -2.05
N SER A 206 17.07 18.18 -2.63
CA SER A 206 16.03 19.20 -2.70
C SER A 206 15.48 19.45 -1.29
N ILE A 207 15.45 20.72 -0.88
CA ILE A 207 14.94 21.15 0.43
C ILE A 207 13.81 22.16 0.26
N GLY A 208 12.87 22.18 1.21
CA GLY A 208 11.75 23.13 1.17
C GLY A 208 10.70 22.81 0.10
N ILE A 209 10.55 21.53 -0.28
CA ILE A 209 9.59 21.07 -1.31
C ILE A 209 8.15 21.46 -0.93
N ASN A 210 7.78 21.26 0.33
CA ASN A 210 6.47 21.62 0.90
C ASN A 210 5.24 21.07 0.15
N GLN A 211 5.40 19.96 -0.55
CA GLN A 211 4.32 19.32 -1.31
C GLN A 211 3.52 18.34 -0.43
N PRO A 212 2.23 18.10 -0.75
CA PRO A 212 1.45 17.08 -0.07
C PRO A 212 1.92 15.66 -0.46
N ALA A 213 1.98 14.77 0.51
CA ALA A 213 2.30 13.36 0.31
C ALA A 213 1.31 12.47 1.07
N LEU A 214 0.57 11.64 0.34
CA LEU A 214 -0.38 10.67 0.88
C LEU A 214 0.38 9.39 1.26
N ILE A 215 0.28 8.96 2.51
CA ILE A 215 0.78 7.65 2.93
C ILE A 215 -0.28 6.60 2.56
N ASP A 216 -0.06 5.89 1.46
CA ASP A 216 -1.00 4.94 0.87
C ASP A 216 -0.32 3.60 0.65
N THR A 217 -0.49 2.72 1.61
CA THR A 217 0.04 1.35 1.57
C THR A 217 -0.65 0.46 0.52
N GLY A 218 -1.80 0.92 -0.02
CA GLY A 218 -2.57 0.28 -1.08
C GLY A 218 -2.02 0.53 -2.49
N THR A 219 -1.16 1.53 -2.70
CA THR A 219 -0.49 1.69 -4.00
C THR A 219 0.74 0.79 -4.15
N GLN A 220 0.98 0.35 -5.38
CA GLN A 220 2.07 -0.57 -5.74
C GLN A 220 3.38 0.13 -6.11
N GLY A 221 3.37 1.46 -6.23
CA GLY A 221 4.51 2.26 -6.66
C GLY A 221 4.48 3.66 -6.08
N LEU A 222 5.63 4.33 -6.14
CA LEU A 222 5.79 5.72 -5.74
C LEU A 222 5.16 6.60 -6.81
N VAL A 223 4.00 7.19 -6.51
CA VAL A 223 3.36 8.12 -7.44
C VAL A 223 3.96 9.49 -7.22
N ILE A 224 4.55 10.05 -8.28
CA ILE A 224 5.24 11.33 -8.25
C ILE A 224 4.40 12.32 -9.04
N PRO A 225 4.21 13.57 -8.56
CA PRO A 225 3.55 14.61 -9.34
C PRO A 225 4.10 14.73 -10.77
N PRO A 226 3.25 15.07 -11.75
CA PRO A 226 3.62 15.04 -13.17
C PRO A 226 4.67 16.10 -13.52
N ASP A 227 4.95 16.21 -14.82
CA ASP A 227 5.84 17.20 -15.41
C ASP A 227 7.26 17.12 -14.81
N ARG A 228 7.73 18.24 -14.26
CA ARG A 228 9.10 18.41 -13.79
C ARG A 228 9.46 17.44 -12.68
N ASP A 229 8.55 17.15 -11.74
CA ASP A 229 8.90 16.36 -10.57
C ASP A 229 9.13 14.89 -10.93
N PHE A 230 8.22 14.30 -11.71
CA PHE A 230 8.37 12.93 -12.21
C PHE A 230 9.60 12.80 -13.12
N ASP A 231 9.73 13.64 -14.15
CA ASP A 231 10.81 13.52 -15.13
C ASP A 231 12.19 13.78 -14.50
N ALA A 232 12.31 14.76 -13.60
CA ALA A 232 13.56 15.03 -12.89
C ALA A 232 13.93 13.90 -11.92
N THR A 233 12.95 13.31 -11.23
CA THR A 233 13.21 12.19 -10.31
C THR A 233 13.64 10.94 -11.08
N LEU A 234 12.94 10.59 -12.16
CA LEU A 234 13.28 9.43 -12.99
C LEU A 234 14.65 9.60 -13.66
N LYS A 235 14.95 10.80 -14.13
CA LYS A 235 16.28 11.14 -14.65
C LYS A 235 17.36 11.00 -13.57
N ALA A 236 17.12 11.51 -12.37
CA ALA A 236 18.09 11.38 -11.28
C ALA A 236 18.34 9.91 -10.89
N ILE A 237 17.30 9.06 -10.89
CA ILE A 237 17.43 7.62 -10.64
C ILE A 237 18.35 6.97 -11.68
N THR A 238 18.10 7.22 -12.96
CA THR A 238 18.84 6.61 -14.07
C THR A 238 20.26 7.15 -14.23
N ASP A 239 20.47 8.45 -14.00
CA ASP A 239 21.80 9.07 -13.98
C ASP A 239 22.66 8.49 -12.85
N GLN A 240 22.12 8.39 -11.63
CA GLN A 240 22.83 7.83 -10.47
C GLN A 240 23.10 6.33 -10.64
N ALA A 241 22.15 5.58 -11.20
CA ALA A 241 22.33 4.17 -11.51
C ALA A 241 23.46 3.98 -12.54
N SER A 242 23.46 4.79 -13.61
CA SER A 242 24.49 4.73 -14.66
C SER A 242 25.88 5.10 -14.11
N ALA A 243 25.95 6.13 -13.24
CA ALA A 243 27.19 6.51 -12.58
C ALA A 243 27.75 5.40 -11.68
N THR A 244 26.87 4.69 -10.96
CA THR A 244 27.25 3.57 -10.09
C THR A 244 27.69 2.35 -10.91
N ALA A 245 27.00 2.07 -12.02
CA ALA A 245 27.27 0.93 -12.89
C ALA A 245 28.54 1.10 -13.74
N GLY A 246 28.93 2.35 -14.06
CA GLY A 246 30.01 2.64 -15.01
C GLY A 246 29.60 2.46 -16.48
N PHE A 247 28.32 2.21 -16.74
CA PHE A 247 27.71 2.13 -18.07
C PHE A 247 26.29 2.68 -18.02
N LYS A 248 25.68 2.92 -19.18
CA LYS A 248 24.33 3.48 -19.26
C LYS A 248 23.28 2.46 -18.80
N VAL A 249 22.56 2.78 -17.73
CA VAL A 249 21.36 2.04 -17.30
C VAL A 249 20.18 2.68 -18.01
N ASP A 250 19.77 2.08 -19.12
CA ASP A 250 18.67 2.57 -19.94
C ASP A 250 17.31 2.26 -19.30
N CYS A 251 16.49 3.30 -19.23
CA CYS A 251 15.11 3.25 -18.78
C CYS A 251 14.20 3.44 -19.99
N ASP A 252 13.61 2.34 -20.45
CA ASP A 252 12.64 2.36 -21.53
C ASP A 252 11.25 2.60 -20.93
N TYR A 253 10.79 3.85 -21.00
CA TYR A 253 9.45 4.19 -20.50
C TYR A 253 8.38 3.63 -21.44
N ILE A 254 7.52 2.76 -20.92
CA ILE A 254 6.43 2.14 -21.65
C ILE A 254 5.12 2.85 -21.26
N PRO A 255 4.54 3.73 -22.12
CA PRO A 255 3.38 4.53 -21.75
C PRO A 255 2.15 3.73 -21.33
N VAL A 256 1.90 2.58 -21.97
CA VAL A 256 0.75 1.71 -21.63
C VAL A 256 0.88 1.08 -20.24
N LEU A 257 2.11 0.88 -19.74
CA LEU A 257 2.36 0.43 -18.37
C LEU A 257 2.50 1.59 -17.39
N GLY A 258 2.65 2.82 -17.89
CA GLY A 258 2.98 3.99 -17.08
C GLY A 258 4.27 3.84 -16.29
N ALA A 259 5.20 3.02 -16.79
CA ALA A 259 6.36 2.55 -16.02
C ALA A 259 7.64 2.57 -16.86
N CYS A 260 8.75 2.78 -16.17
CA CYS A 260 10.10 2.62 -16.69
C CYS A 260 10.53 1.16 -16.60
N VAL A 261 11.06 0.60 -17.70
CA VAL A 261 11.60 -0.77 -17.75
C VAL A 261 13.12 -0.73 -17.90
N ILE A 262 13.81 -1.59 -17.16
CA ILE A 262 15.27 -1.79 -17.18
C ILE A 262 15.59 -3.29 -17.25
N ASP A 263 16.83 -3.64 -17.60
CA ASP A 263 17.34 -5.01 -17.39
C ASP A 263 17.38 -5.35 -15.88
N CYS A 264 16.84 -6.51 -15.49
CA CYS A 264 16.81 -6.92 -14.09
C CYS A 264 18.21 -7.07 -13.45
N HIS A 265 19.27 -7.30 -14.22
CA HIS A 265 20.64 -7.30 -13.69
C HIS A 265 21.07 -5.91 -13.22
N HIS A 266 20.42 -4.84 -13.68
CA HIS A 266 20.78 -3.47 -13.31
C HIS A 266 20.13 -2.98 -12.00
N ILE A 267 19.22 -3.76 -11.39
CA ILE A 267 18.56 -3.36 -10.13
C ILE A 267 19.55 -3.11 -9.00
N VAL A 268 20.69 -3.79 -9.02
CA VAL A 268 21.75 -3.67 -8.01
C VAL A 268 22.45 -2.31 -8.04
N TYR A 269 22.34 -1.57 -9.14
CA TYR A 269 22.90 -0.23 -9.30
C TYR A 269 21.88 0.87 -8.98
N LEU A 270 20.61 0.54 -8.77
CA LEU A 270 19.58 1.54 -8.49
C LEU A 270 19.89 2.26 -7.17
N PRO A 271 19.88 3.61 -7.17
CA PRO A 271 20.22 4.38 -5.98
C PRO A 271 19.16 4.25 -4.90
N PRO A 272 19.47 4.49 -3.62
CA PRO A 272 18.40 4.74 -2.65
C PRO A 272 17.67 6.06 -2.95
N ILE A 273 16.40 6.16 -2.57
CA ILE A 273 15.61 7.40 -2.58
C ILE A 273 15.33 7.77 -1.13
N GLU A 274 15.77 8.96 -0.69
CA GLU A 274 15.42 9.51 0.62
C GLU A 274 14.27 10.51 0.47
N LEU A 275 13.20 10.30 1.21
CA LEU A 275 12.09 11.24 1.35
C LEU A 275 12.08 11.77 2.78
N GLY A 276 12.24 13.08 2.96
CA GLY A 276 12.09 13.73 4.25
C GLY A 276 10.65 14.12 4.49
N LEU A 277 9.96 13.40 5.38
CA LEU A 277 8.60 13.72 5.78
C LEU A 277 8.58 14.79 6.88
N GLY A 278 7.56 15.64 6.84
CA GLY A 278 7.45 16.88 7.62
C GLY A 278 7.99 18.11 6.87
N PRO A 279 7.58 19.35 7.25
CA PRO A 279 7.98 20.57 6.54
C PRO A 279 9.49 20.76 6.39
N SER A 280 10.25 20.38 7.41
CA SER A 280 11.73 20.43 7.41
C SER A 280 12.38 19.12 6.96
N GLY A 281 11.60 18.09 6.60
CA GLY A 281 12.08 16.75 6.29
C GLY A 281 12.77 16.05 7.46
N ASN A 282 12.29 16.29 8.69
CA ASN A 282 12.89 15.79 9.93
C ASN A 282 12.59 14.31 10.21
N ALA A 283 11.70 13.68 9.46
CA ALA A 283 11.46 12.24 9.48
C ALA A 283 11.87 11.60 8.14
N PRO A 284 13.18 11.35 7.92
CA PRO A 284 13.65 10.75 6.68
C PRO A 284 13.26 9.28 6.57
N VAL A 285 12.77 8.89 5.41
CA VAL A 285 12.58 7.49 5.01
C VAL A 285 13.48 7.18 3.83
N LEU A 286 14.26 6.10 3.95
CA LEU A 286 15.23 5.69 2.95
C LEU A 286 14.71 4.45 2.24
N ILE A 287 14.46 4.57 0.95
CA ILE A 287 13.91 3.50 0.11
C ILE A 287 15.05 2.92 -0.72
N SER A 288 15.39 1.65 -0.49
CA SER A 288 16.39 0.95 -1.31
C SER A 288 15.91 0.73 -2.74
N GLY A 289 16.82 0.79 -3.71
CA GLY A 289 16.62 0.36 -5.11
C GLY A 289 15.92 -0.98 -5.28
N LEU A 290 16.18 -1.91 -4.36
CA LEU A 290 15.58 -3.25 -4.35
C LEU A 290 14.07 -3.21 -4.08
N TYR A 291 13.57 -2.22 -3.31
CA TYR A 291 12.16 -2.16 -2.92
C TYR A 291 11.30 -1.33 -3.86
N TYR A 292 11.89 -0.57 -4.78
CA TYR A 292 11.16 0.09 -5.87
C TYR A 292 11.53 -0.45 -7.26
N SER A 293 12.09 -1.66 -7.33
CA SER A 293 12.21 -2.43 -8.57
C SER A 293 11.32 -3.67 -8.53
N ARG A 294 10.77 -4.08 -9.68
CA ARG A 294 9.85 -5.22 -9.79
C ARG A 294 10.19 -6.06 -11.00
N ASP A 295 10.47 -7.33 -10.78
CA ASP A 295 10.59 -8.31 -11.85
C ASP A 295 9.24 -8.46 -12.57
N THR A 296 9.26 -8.28 -13.90
CA THR A 296 8.09 -8.44 -14.77
C THR A 296 8.11 -9.77 -15.53
N GLY A 297 9.11 -10.62 -15.28
CA GLY A 297 9.40 -11.82 -16.06
C GLY A 297 10.22 -11.51 -17.31
N GLY A 298 10.88 -12.53 -17.86
CA GLY A 298 11.62 -12.41 -19.12
C GLY A 298 12.92 -11.59 -19.06
N GLY A 299 13.45 -11.33 -17.86
CA GLY A 299 14.71 -10.60 -17.66
C GLY A 299 14.55 -9.08 -17.51
N PHE A 300 13.32 -8.56 -17.54
CA PHE A 300 13.04 -7.13 -17.45
C PHE A 300 12.39 -6.77 -16.12
N CYS A 301 12.83 -5.65 -15.55
CA CYS A 301 12.36 -5.12 -14.29
C CYS A 301 11.75 -3.74 -14.50
N THR A 302 10.61 -3.46 -13.86
CA THR A 302 10.06 -2.11 -13.80
C THR A 302 10.62 -1.35 -12.61
N VAL A 303 10.89 -0.07 -12.80
CA VAL A 303 11.09 0.89 -11.72
C VAL A 303 9.70 1.32 -11.26
N ALA A 304 9.35 1.00 -10.02
CA ALA A 304 8.03 1.21 -9.42
C ALA A 304 7.76 2.67 -9.05
N THR A 305 8.04 3.59 -9.98
CA THR A 305 7.59 4.97 -9.98
C THR A 305 6.44 5.11 -10.97
N LYS A 306 5.39 5.84 -10.60
CA LYS A 306 4.22 6.10 -11.44
C LYS A 306 4.07 7.61 -11.61
N ARG A 307 3.69 8.04 -12.82
CA ARG A 307 3.37 9.43 -13.08
C ARG A 307 1.98 9.73 -12.51
N GLY A 308 1.92 10.64 -11.55
CA GLY A 308 0.68 11.12 -10.95
C GLY A 308 -0.10 12.04 -11.88
N GLN A 309 -1.39 12.20 -11.60
CA GLN A 309 -2.28 13.14 -12.32
C GLN A 309 -2.44 14.48 -11.61
N GLY A 310 -1.96 14.60 -10.37
CA GLY A 310 -2.08 15.79 -9.54
C GLY A 310 -0.80 16.12 -8.80
N SER A 311 -0.84 17.14 -7.95
CA SER A 311 0.34 17.67 -7.23
C SER A 311 0.69 16.91 -5.94
N THR A 312 0.01 15.79 -5.67
CA THR A 312 0.21 14.97 -4.47
C THR A 312 1.13 13.79 -4.78
N TRP A 313 2.16 13.62 -3.96
CA TRP A 313 2.93 12.38 -3.93
C TRP A 313 2.11 11.27 -3.28
N THR A 314 2.18 10.04 -3.79
CA THR A 314 1.58 8.89 -3.12
C THR A 314 2.67 7.91 -2.73
N LEU A 315 2.79 7.66 -1.43
CA LEU A 315 3.87 6.92 -0.81
C LEU A 315 3.43 5.48 -0.51
N PRO A 316 3.98 4.47 -1.20
CA PRO A 316 3.57 3.07 -1.11
C PRO A 316 4.09 2.39 0.16
N HIS A 317 3.66 1.16 0.39
CA HIS A 317 4.07 0.33 1.53
C HIS A 317 5.59 0.19 1.72
N PHE A 318 6.40 0.29 0.66
CA PHE A 318 7.86 0.12 0.80
C PHE A 318 8.57 1.28 1.51
N ILE A 319 7.89 2.40 1.79
CA ILE A 319 8.42 3.43 2.69
C ILE A 319 8.52 2.95 4.14
N LEU A 320 7.79 1.88 4.49
CA LEU A 320 7.74 1.31 5.83
C LEU A 320 8.96 0.41 6.12
N VAL A 321 9.77 0.08 5.11
CA VAL A 321 10.88 -0.87 5.28
C VAL A 321 11.97 -0.27 6.16
N GLY A 322 12.27 -0.96 7.26
CA GLY A 322 13.19 -0.49 8.30
C GLY A 322 12.61 0.64 9.17
N LYS A 323 11.33 0.95 9.02
CA LYS A 323 10.64 2.02 9.76
C LYS A 323 9.45 1.47 10.54
N TYR A 324 9.10 2.20 11.58
CA TYR A 324 7.90 2.02 12.36
C TYR A 324 7.03 3.26 12.19
N PHE A 325 5.82 3.08 11.66
CA PHE A 325 4.83 4.13 11.46
C PHE A 325 3.67 3.92 12.43
N GLU A 326 3.29 4.96 13.14
CA GLU A 326 2.15 4.97 14.05
C GLU A 326 1.15 6.04 13.63
N PHE A 327 -0.02 5.60 13.19
CA PHE A 327 -1.09 6.47 12.71
C PHE A 327 -1.98 6.86 13.89
N GLN A 328 -2.01 8.14 14.21
CA GLN A 328 -2.74 8.69 15.37
C GLN A 328 -3.84 9.65 14.88
N PRO A 329 -4.94 9.15 14.28
CA PRO A 329 -5.95 9.97 13.64
C PRO A 329 -6.64 10.94 14.62
N SER A 330 -6.89 10.52 15.87
CA SER A 330 -7.47 11.40 16.90
C SER A 330 -6.59 12.62 17.22
N GLN A 331 -5.27 12.51 17.02
CA GLN A 331 -4.28 13.56 17.26
C GLN A 331 -3.85 14.26 15.97
N GLN A 332 -4.45 13.92 14.81
CA GLN A 332 -4.10 14.46 13.49
C GLN A 332 -2.61 14.39 13.18
N ARG A 333 -1.98 13.24 13.44
CA ARG A 333 -0.54 13.07 13.21
C ARG A 333 -0.17 11.63 12.89
N VAL A 334 1.02 11.47 12.32
CA VAL A 334 1.71 10.19 12.18
C VAL A 334 3.02 10.27 12.94
N GLY A 335 3.34 9.28 13.76
CA GLY A 335 4.63 9.11 14.40
C GLY A 335 5.51 8.18 13.56
N ILE A 336 6.78 8.55 13.35
CA ILE A 336 7.74 7.74 12.60
C ILE A 336 9.02 7.56 13.41
N ALA A 337 9.54 6.34 13.44
CA ALA A 337 10.85 6.02 13.99
C ALA A 337 11.54 4.90 13.21
N ASP A 338 12.84 4.72 13.46
CA ASP A 338 13.56 3.54 13.00
C ASP A 338 13.05 2.29 13.73
N PHE A 339 12.70 1.27 12.95
CA PHE A 339 12.32 -0.02 13.48
C PHE A 339 13.52 -0.67 14.19
N LYS A 340 13.26 -1.29 15.34
CA LYS A 340 14.23 -2.06 16.11
C LYS A 340 14.18 -3.51 15.64
N LEU A 341 15.27 -3.96 15.01
CA LEU A 341 15.45 -5.35 14.59
C LEU A 341 15.28 -6.33 15.76
#